data_AF-A0ABD6IWB3-F1
#
_entry.id   AF-A0ABD6IWB3-F1
#
_cell.length_a   1.000
_cell.length_b   1.000
_cell.length_c   1.000
_cell.angle_alpha   90.00
_cell.angle_beta   90.00
_cell.angle_gamma   90.00
#
_symmetry.space_group_name_H-M   'P 1'
#
loop_
_entity.id
_entity.type
_entity.pdbx_description
1 polymer ?
#
loop_
_entity_poly.entity_id
_entity_poly.type
_entity_poly.pdbx_seq_one_letter_code
_entity_poly.pdbx_strand_id
1 'polypeptide(L)'
;AAADAARAASHAAGAAFLHPLADAHQVKHILGAAAHAARARELAADGDPTAAAEALAWAREHAPAAVTTVLARLPAAPVGGGRVGEYLRGLDRALRAGADEPRGPGRS
;
A
#
# COMPACT_ATOMS: atom_id res chain seq x y z
N ALA A 1 -15.26 -1.16 2.18
CA ALA A 1 -14.14 -0.67 3.01
C ALA A 1 -12.77 -1.00 2.42
N ALA A 2 -12.22 -2.23 2.55
CA ALA A 2 -10.88 -2.56 2.02
C ALA A 2 -10.78 -2.41 0.49
N ALA A 3 -11.81 -2.85 -0.24
CA ALA A 3 -11.88 -2.67 -1.69
C ALA A 3 -11.93 -1.19 -2.11
N ASP A 4 -12.66 -0.36 -1.37
CA ASP A 4 -12.72 1.08 -1.64
C ASP A 4 -11.38 1.76 -1.33
N ALA A 5 -10.69 1.31 -0.28
CA ALA A 5 -9.35 1.78 0.04
C ALA A 5 -8.32 1.42 -1.04
N ALA A 6 -8.38 0.21 -1.61
CA ALA A 6 -7.54 -0.19 -2.74
C ALA A 6 -7.83 0.62 -4.00
N ARG A 7 -9.11 0.92 -4.30
CA ARG A 7 -9.46 1.83 -5.42
C ARG A 7 -8.96 3.25 -5.17
N ALA A 8 -9.10 3.78 -3.95
CA ALA A 8 -8.59 5.09 -3.59
C ALA A 8 -7.05 5.16 -3.72
N ALA A 9 -6.34 4.13 -3.26
CA ALA A 9 -4.90 3.97 -3.45
C ALA A 9 -4.51 3.96 -4.93
N SER A 10 -5.30 3.26 -5.76
CA SER A 10 -5.09 3.19 -7.21
C SER A 10 -5.30 4.56 -7.90
N HIS A 11 -6.33 5.30 -7.50
CA HIS A 11 -6.56 6.66 -8.00
C HIS A 11 -5.45 7.62 -7.57
N ALA A 12 -4.98 7.53 -6.32
CA ALA A 12 -3.85 8.32 -5.83
C ALA A 12 -2.55 7.99 -6.58
N ALA A 13 -2.28 6.72 -6.87
CA ALA A 13 -1.15 6.30 -7.70
C ALA A 13 -1.27 6.82 -9.14
N GLY A 14 -2.46 6.76 -9.74
CA GLY A 14 -2.72 7.32 -11.06
C GLY A 14 -2.47 8.84 -11.12
N ALA A 15 -2.91 9.58 -10.09
CA ALA A 15 -2.65 11.02 -9.98
C ALA A 15 -1.15 11.33 -9.80
N ALA A 16 -0.43 10.53 -9.01
CA ALA A 16 1.02 10.69 -8.82
C ALA A 16 1.82 10.36 -10.08
N PHE A 17 1.42 9.35 -10.86
CA PHE A 17 2.08 8.97 -12.12
C PHE A 17 2.13 10.11 -13.14
N LEU A 18 1.14 11.01 -13.10
CA LEU A 18 1.01 12.15 -14.01
C LEU A 18 1.74 13.42 -13.52
N HIS A 19 2.35 13.42 -12.33
CA HIS A 19 2.95 14.63 -11.75
C HIS A 19 4.48 14.70 -11.94
N PRO A 20 5.08 15.86 -12.31
CA PRO A 20 6.52 15.97 -12.58
C PRO A 20 7.46 15.93 -11.36
N LEU A 21 6.94 15.92 -10.13
CA LEU A 21 7.76 16.04 -8.90
C LEU A 21 7.55 14.82 -7.99
N ALA A 22 8.63 14.09 -7.74
CA ALA A 22 8.67 12.98 -6.80
C ALA A 22 8.80 13.50 -5.36
N ASP A 23 7.71 13.41 -4.59
CA ASP A 23 7.68 13.78 -3.17
C ASP A 23 7.41 12.52 -2.32
N ALA A 24 8.21 12.32 -1.26
CA ALA A 24 8.02 11.24 -0.28
C ALA A 24 6.63 11.25 0.38
N HIS A 25 5.97 12.42 0.45
CA HIS A 25 4.58 12.52 0.90
C HIS A 25 3.59 11.81 -0.04
N GLN A 26 3.91 11.61 -1.31
CA GLN A 26 3.04 10.88 -2.23
C GLN A 26 2.88 9.41 -1.83
N VAL A 27 3.87 8.80 -1.18
CA VAL A 27 3.75 7.43 -0.66
C VAL A 27 2.64 7.34 0.40
N LYS A 28 2.49 8.38 1.24
CA LYS A 28 1.39 8.45 2.21
C LYS A 28 0.04 8.54 1.52
N HIS A 29 -0.06 9.29 0.43
CA HIS A 29 -1.31 9.42 -0.31
C HIS A 29 -1.69 8.13 -1.04
N ILE A 30 -0.70 7.41 -1.59
CA ILE A 30 -0.91 6.14 -2.30
C ILE A 30 -1.33 5.05 -1.32
N LEU A 31 -0.63 4.87 -0.20
CA LEU A 31 -0.83 3.72 0.70
C LEU A 31 -1.69 4.02 1.93
N GLY A 32 -1.95 5.30 2.21
CA GLY A 32 -2.64 5.74 3.42
C GLY A 32 -4.05 5.17 3.55
N ALA A 33 -4.80 5.09 2.45
CA ALA A 33 -6.14 4.51 2.48
C ALA A 33 -6.14 3.05 2.96
N ALA A 34 -5.22 2.23 2.45
CA ALA A 34 -5.08 0.83 2.87
C ALA A 34 -4.61 0.71 4.32
N ALA A 35 -3.66 1.55 4.74
CA ALA A 35 -3.16 1.59 6.13
C ALA A 35 -4.26 2.00 7.13
N HIS A 36 -5.09 2.98 6.79
CA HIS A 36 -6.24 3.37 7.61
C HIS A 36 -7.33 2.29 7.65
N ALA A 37 -7.58 1.60 6.53
CA ALA A 37 -8.52 0.48 6.49
C ALA A 37 -8.06 -0.70 7.37
N ALA A 38 -6.76 -0.99 7.38
CA ALA A 38 -6.18 -2.00 8.28
C ALA A 38 -6.36 -1.60 9.76
N ARG A 39 -6.08 -0.34 10.11
CA ARG A 39 -6.29 0.16 11.48
C ARG A 39 -7.76 0.13 11.90
N ALA A 40 -8.68 0.48 11.00
CA ALA A 40 -10.11 0.39 11.28
C ALA A 40 -10.55 -1.06 11.55
N ARG A 41 -10.00 -2.03 10.83
CA ARG A 41 -10.28 -3.47 11.04
C ARG A 41 -9.70 -3.99 12.35
N GLU A 42 -8.46 -3.64 12.68
CA GLU A 42 -7.88 -3.96 13.99
C GLU A 42 -8.74 -3.42 15.13
N LEU A 43 -9.17 -2.16 15.05
CA LEU A 43 -10.02 -1.56 16.08
C LEU A 43 -11.42 -2.22 16.16
N ALA A 44 -12.00 -2.62 15.04
CA ALA A 44 -13.28 -3.32 15.01
C ALA A 44 -13.18 -4.77 15.54
N ALA A 45 -11.98 -5.33 15.61
CA ALA A 45 -11.68 -6.66 16.15
C ALA A 45 -11.05 -6.57 17.56
N ASP A 46 -11.45 -5.57 18.35
CA ASP A 46 -10.98 -5.35 19.73
C ASP A 46 -9.45 -5.27 19.87
N GLY A 47 -8.76 -4.80 18.83
CA GLY A 47 -7.31 -4.67 18.80
C GLY A 47 -6.56 -5.89 18.28
N ASP A 48 -7.25 -6.90 17.72
CA ASP A 48 -6.59 -8.07 17.12
C ASP A 48 -5.72 -7.67 15.92
N PRO A 49 -4.39 -7.82 15.99
CA PRO A 49 -3.48 -7.48 14.90
C PRO A 49 -3.69 -8.35 13.65
N THR A 50 -4.32 -9.52 13.78
CA THR A 50 -4.59 -10.45 12.67
C THR A 50 -5.55 -9.82 11.65
N ALA A 51 -6.57 -9.11 12.12
CA ALA A 51 -7.54 -8.42 11.25
C ALA A 51 -6.88 -7.32 10.39
N ALA A 52 -5.88 -6.61 10.93
CA ALA A 52 -5.07 -5.70 10.14
C ALA A 52 -4.16 -6.43 9.15
N ALA A 53 -3.51 -7.52 9.58
CA ALA A 53 -2.63 -8.31 8.72
C ALA A 53 -3.37 -8.86 7.50
N GLU A 54 -4.58 -9.40 7.68
CA GLU A 54 -5.44 -9.87 6.59
C GLU A 54 -5.83 -8.74 5.64
N ALA A 55 -6.17 -7.56 6.17
CA ALA A 55 -6.50 -6.40 5.37
C ALA A 55 -5.32 -5.93 4.50
N LEU A 56 -4.11 -5.96 5.04
CA LEU A 56 -2.89 -5.59 4.33
C LEU A 56 -2.47 -6.64 3.30
N ALA A 57 -2.63 -7.93 3.62
CA ALA A 57 -2.39 -9.02 2.68
C ALA A 57 -3.32 -8.91 1.46
N TRP A 58 -4.62 -8.70 1.71
CA TRP A 58 -5.61 -8.47 0.65
C TRP A 58 -5.26 -7.24 -0.19
N ALA A 59 -4.89 -6.12 0.44
CA ALA A 59 -4.50 -4.91 -0.27
C ALA A 59 -3.24 -5.11 -1.13
N ARG A 60 -2.27 -5.90 -0.66
CA ARG A 60 -1.07 -6.26 -1.43
C ARG A 60 -1.43 -7.08 -2.67
N GLU A 61 -2.25 -8.11 -2.51
CA GLU A 61 -2.67 -9.01 -3.59
C GLU A 61 -3.47 -8.28 -4.68
N HIS A 62 -4.29 -7.31 -4.28
CA HIS A 62 -5.17 -6.57 -5.20
C HIS A 62 -4.59 -5.23 -5.67
N ALA A 63 -3.34 -4.92 -5.32
CA ALA A 63 -2.69 -3.69 -5.76
C ALA A 63 -2.41 -3.77 -7.27
N PRO A 64 -2.87 -2.79 -8.08
CA PRO A 64 -2.53 -2.75 -9.50
C PRO A 64 -1.03 -2.58 -9.73
N ALA A 65 -0.51 -3.14 -10.83
CA ALA A 65 0.90 -2.99 -11.19
C ALA A 65 1.38 -1.53 -11.27
N ALA A 66 0.49 -0.60 -11.65
CA ALA A 66 0.78 0.83 -11.67
C ALA A 66 1.17 1.38 -10.28
N VAL A 67 0.58 0.88 -9.19
CA VAL A 67 0.95 1.27 -7.83
C VAL A 67 2.41 0.90 -7.56
N THR A 68 2.79 -0.33 -7.89
CA THR A 68 4.17 -0.81 -7.74
C THR A 68 5.15 -0.02 -8.60
N THR A 69 4.79 0.28 -9.86
CA THR A 69 5.61 1.10 -10.77
C THR A 69 5.82 2.51 -10.24
N VAL A 70 4.79 3.13 -9.65
CA VAL A 70 4.89 4.46 -9.04
C VAL A 70 5.76 4.41 -7.79
N LEU A 71 5.52 3.45 -6.88
CA LEU A 71 6.31 3.32 -5.66
C LEU A 71 7.80 3.14 -5.96
N ALA A 72 8.17 2.36 -6.98
CA ALA A 72 9.57 2.16 -7.37
C ALA A 72 10.31 3.47 -7.74
N ARG A 73 9.59 4.53 -8.12
CA ARG A 73 10.15 5.85 -8.46
C ARG A 73 10.19 6.82 -7.28
N LEU A 74 9.49 6.49 -6.19
CA LEU A 74 9.41 7.30 -4.99
C LEU A 74 10.39 6.80 -3.92
N PRO A 75 10.93 7.70 -3.06
CA PRO A 75 11.68 7.28 -1.89
C PRO A 75 10.81 6.39 -0.99
N ALA A 76 11.46 5.61 -0.11
CA ALA A 76 10.76 4.74 0.83
C ALA A 76 9.81 5.54 1.74
N ALA A 77 8.75 4.88 2.21
CA ALA A 77 7.79 5.49 3.12
C ALA A 77 8.48 6.14 4.35
N PRO A 78 8.20 7.43 4.66
CA PRO A 78 8.85 8.12 5.77
C PRO A 78 8.49 7.54 7.15
N VAL A 79 9.36 7.77 8.12
CA VAL A 79 9.14 7.37 9.53
C VAL A 79 8.01 8.18 10.18
N GLY A 80 7.44 7.64 11.27
CA GLY A 80 6.37 8.28 12.06
C GLY A 80 4.95 7.74 11.77
N GLY A 81 3.92 8.44 12.25
CA GLY A 81 2.50 8.12 11.98
C GLY A 81 1.87 7.04 12.85
N GLY A 82 2.52 6.64 13.95
CA GLY A 82 2.01 5.62 14.89
C GLY A 82 1.66 4.30 14.21
N ARG A 83 0.57 3.66 14.68
CA ARG A 83 0.11 2.35 14.19
C ARG A 83 -0.23 2.34 12.69
N VAL A 84 -0.86 3.42 12.19
CA VAL A 84 -1.14 3.56 10.75
C VAL A 84 0.16 3.68 9.96
N GLY A 85 1.15 4.42 10.47
CA GLY A 85 2.47 4.54 9.84
C GLY A 85 3.24 3.22 9.79
N GLU A 86 3.10 2.35 10.79
CA GLU A 86 3.66 0.99 10.77
C GLU A 86 3.06 0.17 9.62
N TYR A 87 1.73 0.16 9.48
CA TYR A 87 1.04 -0.53 8.39
C TYR A 87 1.43 0.00 7.02
N LEU A 88 1.56 1.32 6.90
CA LEU A 88 1.96 1.96 5.65
C LEU A 88 3.36 1.52 5.22
N ARG A 89 4.34 1.55 6.14
CA ARG A 89 5.72 1.10 5.86
C ARG A 89 5.79 -0.39 5.57
N GLY A 90 5.01 -1.20 6.29
CA GLY A 90 4.92 -2.64 6.06
C GLY A 90 4.39 -2.96 4.65
N LEU A 91 3.33 -2.28 4.24
CA LEU A 91 2.74 -2.43 2.91
C LEU A 91 3.67 -1.93 1.80
N ASP A 92 4.33 -0.78 1.99
CA ASP A 92 5.34 -0.22 1.07
C ASP A 92 6.47 -1.24 0.81
N ARG A 93 7.05 -1.81 1.88
CA ARG A 93 8.09 -2.84 1.77
C ARG A 93 7.59 -4.08 1.03
N ALA A 94 6.39 -4.57 1.35
CA ALA A 94 5.85 -5.78 0.75
C ALA A 94 5.56 -5.62 -0.75
N LEU A 95 5.04 -4.46 -1.17
CA LEU A 95 4.78 -4.16 -2.58
C LEU A 95 6.08 -3.98 -3.38
N ARG A 96 7.10 -3.36 -2.77
CA ARG A 96 8.43 -3.20 -3.39
C ARG A 96 9.18 -4.53 -3.52
N ALA A 97 9.06 -5.43 -2.54
CA ALA A 97 9.68 -6.76 -2.61
C ALA A 97 9.05 -7.64 -3.70
N GLY A 98 7.73 -7.60 -3.88
CA GLY A 98 7.05 -8.32 -4.97
C GLY A 98 7.30 -7.72 -6.36
N ALA A 99 7.82 -6.50 -6.46
CA ALA A 99 8.27 -5.90 -7.71
C ALA A 99 9.60 -6.47 -8.22
N ASP A 100 10.45 -6.89 -7.28
CA ASP A 100 11.81 -7.39 -7.50
C ASP A 100 11.82 -8.91 -7.79
N GLU A 101 10.71 -9.60 -7.55
CA GLU A 101 10.57 -11.01 -7.87
C GLU A 101 10.44 -11.19 -9.40
N PRO A 102 11.39 -11.89 -10.07
CA PRO A 102 11.31 -12.09 -11.51
C PRO A 102 10.02 -12.84 -11.84
N ARG A 103 9.20 -12.24 -12.71
CA ARG A 103 7.93 -12.82 -13.15
C ARG A 103 8.23 -14.15 -13.86
N GLY A 104 8.14 -15.26 -13.13
CA GLY A 104 8.40 -16.60 -13.65
C GLY A 104 7.51 -16.92 -14.85
N PRO A 105 7.94 -17.81 -15.76
CA PRO A 105 7.23 -18.09 -16.99
C PRO A 105 5.81 -18.58 -16.66
N GLY A 106 4.83 -17.85 -17.20
CA GLY A 106 3.41 -18.13 -17.01
C GLY A 106 3.10 -19.56 -17.42
N ARG A 107 2.47 -20.31 -16.51
CA ARG A 107 1.92 -21.63 -16.84
C ARG A 107 0.74 -21.41 -17.78
N SER A 108 0.91 -21.85 -19.02
CA SER A 108 -0.17 -22.11 -19.97
C SER A 108 -0.87 -23.42 -19.62
#